data_AF-A0A937P014-F1
#
_entry.id   AF-A0A937P014-F1
#
_cell.length_a   1.000
_cell.length_b   1.000
_cell.length_c   1.000
_cell.angle_alpha   90.00
_cell.angle_beta   90.00
_cell.angle_gamma   90.00
#
_symmetry.space_group_name_H-M   'P 1'
#
loop_
_entity.id
_entity.type
_entity.pdbx_description
1 polymer ?
#
loop_
_entity_poly.entity_id
_entity_poly.type
_entity_poly.pdbx_seq_one_letter_code
_entity_poly.pdbx_strand_id
1 'polypeptide(L)'
;MKKFIYILLGSVSIIIFYFILVNIFPKSAGRYPVYVLLFLLDLYLYSSLHRKIWSWKKPKAIVFTFLYWLPALMVLVLIFGSILIPFIYWNKSFETYLVGLILISYISKLIPIIFLFISDMIRFIRFIFRQARRKKKIQGEKISRSVFLKRVGLIGGGLMFGGLLAGIVKWVHDFRVREEIIRIPDLPPSFSGFRIVQFSDLHLGSWLSKKDLEEAVDIINDLDADVVFFTGDLVNYSSEETFKFEHILSKIKTRMGVYTILGNHDYGDYVKWKTPEAKAKNLQELYNFYRRIGWKLLRNENMIIKKGDDKIAIIGVENWGSMKRFQKFGDMDKAIRGAEDVPVKILLSHDPTFWEYKVINFRQTIDLTLSGHTHGGQVGVEFPAIKWSPAQYVYKYWAGLYSSMNMTAGGEQYLYVNRGTGSIGYPGRVGILPEITLIQLY
;
A
#
# COMPACT_ATOMS: atom_id res chain seq x y z
N MET A 1 3.17 -1.29 46.61
CA MET A 1 4.55 -0.76 46.57
C MET A 1 5.46 -1.42 45.54
N LYS A 2 5.82 -2.71 45.63
CA LYS A 2 6.80 -3.34 44.69
C LYS A 2 6.47 -3.16 43.20
N LYS A 3 5.22 -3.41 42.78
CA LYS A 3 4.77 -3.19 41.39
C LYS A 3 4.88 -1.73 40.92
N PHE A 4 4.66 -0.77 41.81
CA PHE A 4 4.72 0.66 41.50
C PHE A 4 6.19 1.10 41.33
N ILE A 5 7.10 0.57 42.14
CA ILE A 5 8.55 0.80 42.02
C ILE A 5 9.09 0.23 40.71
N TYR A 6 8.65 -0.97 40.28
CA TYR A 6 9.06 -1.53 38.98
C TYR A 6 8.54 -0.73 37.79
N ILE A 7 7.31 -0.19 37.87
CA ILE A 7 6.76 0.68 36.83
C ILE A 7 7.52 2.00 36.79
N LEU A 8 7.79 2.61 37.95
CA LEU A 8 8.53 3.87 38.04
C LEU A 8 9.97 3.72 37.52
N LEU A 9 10.70 2.69 37.97
CA LEU A 9 12.06 2.39 37.50
C LEU A 9 12.06 2.06 36.01
N GLY A 10 11.09 1.27 35.52
CA GLY A 10 10.95 0.96 34.11
C GLY A 10 10.71 2.21 33.25
N SER A 11 9.81 3.10 33.68
CA SER A 11 9.54 4.37 32.99
C SER A 11 10.77 5.29 32.99
N VAL A 12 11.50 5.39 34.10
CA VAL A 12 12.73 6.18 34.20
C VAL A 12 13.83 5.60 33.30
N SER A 13 14.02 4.28 33.28
CA SER A 13 14.99 3.62 32.39
C SER A 13 14.64 3.81 30.91
N ILE A 14 13.35 3.78 30.55
CA ILE A 14 12.87 4.06 29.19
C ILE A 14 13.22 5.49 28.77
N ILE A 15 13.01 6.47 29.64
CA ILE A 15 13.30 7.89 29.38
C ILE A 15 14.82 8.11 29.27
N ILE A 16 15.62 7.55 30.18
CA ILE A 16 17.08 7.64 30.13
C ILE A 16 17.60 7.04 28.81
N PHE A 17 17.11 5.85 28.42
CA PHE A 17 17.51 5.21 27.18
C PHE A 17 17.06 5.99 25.94
N TYR A 18 15.90 6.66 25.97
CA TYR A 18 15.50 7.59 24.91
C TYR A 18 16.52 8.70 24.74
N PHE A 19 16.93 9.38 25.81
CA PHE A 19 17.91 10.46 25.73
C PHE A 19 19.30 9.98 25.29
N ILE A 20 19.73 8.79 25.72
CA ILE A 20 20.95 8.14 25.22
C ILE A 20 20.84 7.91 23.70
N LEU A 21 19.71 7.39 23.21
CA LEU A 21 19.48 7.17 21.79
C LEU A 21 19.34 8.47 20.98
N VAL A 22 18.76 9.53 21.54
CA VAL A 22 18.74 10.86 20.91
C VAL A 22 20.15 11.37 20.69
N ASN A 23 21.03 11.18 21.66
CA ASN A 23 22.42 11.63 21.58
C ASN A 23 23.27 10.78 20.63
N ILE A 24 23.10 9.45 20.63
CA ILE A 24 23.92 8.54 19.81
C ILE A 24 23.35 8.39 18.38
N PHE A 25 22.02 8.38 18.23
CA PHE A 25 21.32 8.14 16.96
C PHE A 25 20.16 9.12 16.71
N PRO A 26 20.44 10.43 16.60
CA PRO A 26 19.40 11.48 16.54
C PRO A 26 18.39 11.30 15.40
N LYS A 27 18.81 10.69 14.29
CA LYS A 27 17.95 10.43 13.12
C LYS A 27 16.95 9.27 13.32
N SER A 28 17.23 8.35 14.24
CA SER A 28 16.38 7.20 14.55
C SER A 28 15.59 7.38 15.85
N ALA A 29 16.01 8.33 16.70
CA ALA A 29 15.45 8.55 18.02
C ALA A 29 13.95 8.91 18.00
N GLY A 30 13.46 9.60 16.96
CA GLY A 30 12.03 9.89 16.80
C GLY A 30 11.14 8.64 16.68
N ARG A 31 11.73 7.47 16.36
CA ARG A 31 11.01 6.18 16.29
C ARG A 31 11.00 5.43 17.61
N TYR A 32 11.89 5.77 18.55
CA TYR A 32 12.03 5.07 19.82
C TYR A 32 10.76 5.06 20.68
N PRO A 33 10.00 6.18 20.82
CA PRO A 33 8.73 6.15 21.56
C PRO A 33 7.74 5.11 21.00
N VAL A 34 7.74 4.89 19.69
CA VAL A 34 6.89 3.88 19.05
C VAL A 34 7.33 2.47 19.47
N TYR A 35 8.62 2.16 19.43
CA TYR A 35 9.11 0.83 19.83
C TYR A 35 8.86 0.53 21.32
N VAL A 36 9.03 1.54 22.17
CA VAL A 36 8.68 1.44 23.61
C VAL A 36 7.20 1.15 23.77
N LEU A 37 6.34 1.90 23.08
CA LEU A 37 4.90 1.67 23.12
C LEU A 37 4.55 0.25 22.69
N LEU A 38 5.11 -0.24 21.57
CA LEU A 38 4.91 -1.61 21.11
C LEU A 38 5.33 -2.65 22.16
N PHE A 39 6.48 -2.46 22.80
CA PHE A 39 6.96 -3.34 23.87
C PHE A 39 6.05 -3.30 25.11
N LEU A 40 5.55 -2.13 25.50
CA LEU A 40 4.62 -1.98 26.63
C LEU A 40 3.27 -2.67 26.32
N LEU A 41 2.79 -2.56 25.08
CA LEU A 41 1.60 -3.26 24.60
C LEU A 41 1.80 -4.78 24.64
N ASP A 42 2.99 -5.25 24.24
CA ASP A 42 3.38 -6.67 24.36
C ASP A 42 3.43 -7.12 25.82
N LEU A 43 4.02 -6.35 26.72
CA LEU A 43 4.00 -6.66 28.15
C LEU A 43 2.58 -6.70 28.71
N TYR A 44 1.72 -5.76 28.31
CA TYR A 44 0.34 -5.69 28.75
C TYR A 44 -0.44 -6.94 28.35
N LEU A 45 -0.40 -7.32 27.07
CA LEU A 45 -1.08 -8.52 26.58
C LEU A 45 -0.46 -9.79 27.18
N TYR A 46 0.87 -9.91 27.23
CA TYR A 46 1.56 -11.09 27.77
C TYR A 46 1.25 -11.30 29.25
N SER A 47 1.19 -10.22 30.05
CA SER A 47 0.86 -10.31 31.47
C SER A 47 -0.51 -10.96 31.71
N SER A 48 -1.44 -10.79 30.77
CA SER A 48 -2.78 -11.39 30.82
C SER A 48 -2.78 -12.87 30.45
N LEU A 49 -1.81 -13.33 29.65
CA LEU A 49 -1.70 -14.69 29.12
C LEU A 49 -0.71 -15.56 29.90
N HIS A 50 0.29 -14.95 30.53
CA HIS A 50 1.45 -15.61 31.15
C HIS A 50 1.07 -16.80 32.03
N ARG A 51 0.17 -16.61 33.00
CA ARG A 51 -0.26 -17.68 33.92
C ARG A 51 -0.88 -18.87 33.19
N LYS A 52 -1.61 -18.63 32.09
CA LYS A 52 -2.25 -19.68 31.29
C LYS A 52 -1.24 -20.39 30.38
N ILE A 53 -0.27 -19.66 29.84
CA ILE A 53 0.81 -20.25 29.02
C ILE A 53 1.65 -21.20 29.88
N TRP A 54 2.04 -20.75 31.08
CA TRP A 54 2.88 -21.52 32.00
C TRP A 54 2.13 -22.59 32.80
N SER A 55 0.82 -22.72 32.62
CA SER A 55 0.07 -23.91 33.07
C SER A 55 0.13 -25.06 32.06
N TRP A 56 0.66 -24.84 30.85
CA TRP A 56 0.88 -25.91 29.86
C TRP A 56 2.17 -26.69 30.14
N LYS A 57 2.37 -27.82 29.44
CA LYS A 57 3.65 -28.56 29.49
C LYS A 57 4.81 -27.64 29.11
N LYS A 58 5.93 -27.72 29.85
CA LYS A 58 7.10 -26.83 29.70
C LYS A 58 7.54 -26.59 28.23
N PRO A 59 7.69 -27.61 27.37
CA PRO A 59 8.11 -27.37 25.98
C PRO A 59 7.13 -26.49 25.20
N LYS A 60 5.82 -26.71 25.37
CA LYS A 60 4.77 -25.91 24.70
C LYS A 60 4.75 -24.47 25.21
N ALA A 61 4.92 -24.29 26.51
CA ALA A 61 4.98 -22.96 27.12
C ALA A 61 6.19 -22.15 26.58
N ILE A 62 7.37 -22.78 26.51
CA ILE A 62 8.59 -22.17 25.98
C ILE A 62 8.41 -21.75 24.52
N VAL A 63 7.94 -22.66 23.66
CA VAL A 63 7.73 -22.36 22.23
C VAL A 63 6.72 -21.23 22.05
N PHE A 64 5.59 -21.25 22.75
CA PHE A 64 4.60 -20.18 22.63
C PHE A 64 5.16 -18.84 23.11
N THR A 65 5.87 -18.82 24.24
CA THR A 65 6.51 -17.59 24.75
C THR A 65 7.52 -17.06 23.74
N PHE A 66 8.33 -17.92 23.12
CA PHE A 66 9.27 -17.50 22.08
C PHE A 66 8.55 -16.87 20.88
N LEU A 67 7.56 -17.58 20.31
CA LEU A 67 6.78 -17.08 19.16
C LEU A 67 6.05 -15.76 19.48
N TYR A 68 5.56 -15.60 20.71
CA TYR A 68 4.93 -14.38 21.16
C TYR A 68 5.90 -13.18 21.14
N TRP A 69 7.13 -13.37 21.60
CA TRP A 69 8.15 -12.32 21.70
C TRP A 69 8.99 -12.16 20.42
N LEU A 70 8.87 -13.07 19.45
CA LEU A 70 9.60 -13.02 18.18
C LEU A 70 9.44 -11.67 17.45
N PRO A 71 8.25 -11.03 17.34
CA PRO A 71 8.13 -9.72 16.71
C PRO A 71 8.91 -8.61 17.42
N ALA A 72 9.02 -8.66 18.75
CA ALA A 72 9.84 -7.73 19.51
C ALA A 72 11.34 -7.96 19.22
N LEU A 73 11.78 -9.22 19.15
CA LEU A 73 13.13 -9.56 18.73
C LEU A 73 13.43 -9.08 17.30
N MET A 74 12.48 -9.23 16.37
CA MET A 74 12.60 -8.73 14.99
C MET A 74 12.73 -7.20 14.94
N VAL A 75 11.99 -6.47 15.78
CA VAL A 75 12.16 -5.02 15.93
C VAL A 75 13.57 -4.68 16.43
N LEU A 76 14.12 -5.43 17.40
CA LEU A 76 15.50 -5.22 17.85
C LEU A 76 16.50 -5.48 16.72
N VAL A 77 16.32 -6.55 15.93
CA VAL A 77 17.14 -6.84 14.74
C VAL A 77 17.07 -5.69 13.74
N LEU A 78 15.88 -5.16 13.47
CA LEU A 78 15.69 -4.01 12.58
C LEU A 78 16.45 -2.78 13.09
N ILE A 79 16.33 -2.46 14.39
CA ILE A 79 16.98 -1.30 15.01
C ILE A 79 18.51 -1.46 14.99
N PHE A 80 19.03 -2.51 15.64
CA PHE A 80 20.47 -2.71 15.78
C PHE A 80 21.14 -3.00 14.46
N GLY A 81 20.50 -3.78 13.60
CA GLY A 81 21.01 -4.00 12.27
C GLY A 81 21.12 -2.68 11.48
N SER A 82 20.10 -1.81 11.53
CA SER A 82 20.12 -0.54 10.78
C SER A 82 21.17 0.44 11.27
N ILE A 83 21.63 0.29 12.52
CA ILE A 83 22.76 1.02 13.10
C ILE A 83 24.08 0.52 12.50
N LEU A 84 24.24 -0.81 12.37
CA LEU A 84 25.46 -1.42 11.87
C LEU A 84 25.60 -1.28 10.35
N ILE A 85 24.51 -1.49 9.61
CA ILE A 85 24.46 -1.47 8.14
C ILE A 85 23.28 -0.60 7.72
N PRO A 86 23.49 0.49 6.98
CA PRO A 86 22.39 1.30 6.47
C PRO A 86 21.40 0.50 5.64
N PHE A 87 20.10 0.78 5.80
CA PHE A 87 18.97 0.07 5.18
C PHE A 87 19.07 -0.06 3.65
N ILE A 88 19.73 0.89 2.97
CA ILE A 88 19.94 0.82 1.52
C ILE A 88 20.76 -0.41 1.09
N TYR A 89 21.66 -0.91 1.95
CA TYR A 89 22.54 -2.04 1.67
C TYR A 89 21.96 -3.38 2.11
N TRP A 90 20.76 -3.39 2.69
CA TRP A 90 20.13 -4.63 3.13
C TRP A 90 19.64 -5.43 1.92
N ASN A 91 19.64 -6.75 2.06
CA ASN A 91 18.93 -7.60 1.11
C ASN A 91 17.44 -7.20 1.13
N LYS A 92 16.93 -6.75 -0.02
CA LYS A 92 15.59 -6.16 -0.13
C LYS A 92 14.45 -7.12 0.19
N SER A 93 14.63 -8.39 -0.13
CA SER A 93 13.70 -9.45 0.29
C SER A 93 13.70 -9.58 1.82
N PHE A 94 14.87 -9.76 2.44
CA PHE A 94 14.95 -9.86 3.90
C PHE A 94 14.30 -8.66 4.60
N GLU A 95 14.64 -7.46 4.15
CA GLU A 95 14.11 -6.19 4.66
C GLU A 95 12.57 -6.14 4.60
N THR A 96 12.01 -6.39 3.41
CA THR A 96 10.58 -6.31 3.14
C THR A 96 9.79 -7.30 4.01
N TYR A 97 10.25 -8.55 4.08
CA TYR A 97 9.56 -9.59 4.87
C TYR A 97 9.76 -9.40 6.38
N LEU A 98 10.92 -8.90 6.83
CA LEU A 98 11.14 -8.55 8.23
C LEU A 98 10.14 -7.48 8.68
N VAL A 99 10.03 -6.38 7.92
CA VAL A 99 9.09 -5.28 8.21
C VAL A 99 7.65 -5.76 8.11
N GLY A 100 7.31 -6.53 7.07
CA GLY A 100 5.99 -7.11 6.88
C GLY A 100 5.56 -8.00 8.06
N LEU A 101 6.42 -8.92 8.49
CA LEU A 101 6.14 -9.83 9.60
C LEU A 101 6.00 -9.09 10.95
N ILE A 102 6.81 -8.05 11.18
CA ILE A 102 6.63 -7.14 12.33
C ILE A 102 5.26 -6.49 12.26
N LEU A 103 4.91 -5.89 11.12
CA LEU A 103 3.66 -5.15 10.93
C LEU A 103 2.43 -6.04 11.17
N ILE A 104 2.34 -7.20 10.51
CA ILE A 104 1.18 -8.10 10.67
C ILE A 104 1.07 -8.62 12.11
N SER A 105 2.21 -8.87 12.77
CA SER A 105 2.22 -9.36 14.15
C SER A 105 1.64 -8.33 15.10
N TYR A 106 2.07 -7.07 14.99
CA TYR A 106 1.57 -6.01 15.87
C TYR A 106 0.13 -5.61 15.55
N ILE A 107 -0.25 -5.48 14.27
CA ILE A 107 -1.65 -5.24 13.88
C ILE A 107 -2.56 -6.33 14.48
N SER A 108 -2.14 -7.59 14.37
CA SER A 108 -2.91 -8.71 14.90
C SER A 108 -3.00 -8.72 16.42
N LYS A 109 -1.96 -8.29 17.12
CA LYS A 109 -1.95 -8.14 18.59
C LYS A 109 -2.79 -6.97 19.08
N LEU A 110 -2.98 -5.91 18.27
CA LEU A 110 -3.85 -4.78 18.65
C LEU A 110 -5.29 -5.23 18.91
N ILE A 111 -5.79 -6.23 18.16
CA ILE A 111 -7.14 -6.77 18.36
C ILE A 111 -7.36 -7.29 19.79
N PRO A 112 -6.63 -8.32 20.30
CA PRO A 112 -6.79 -8.77 21.67
C PRO A 112 -6.47 -7.68 22.71
N ILE A 113 -5.56 -6.76 22.42
CA ILE A 113 -5.26 -5.62 23.30
C ILE A 113 -6.50 -4.73 23.50
N ILE A 114 -7.22 -4.38 22.43
CA ILE A 114 -8.43 -3.55 22.51
C ILE A 114 -9.50 -4.25 23.37
N PHE A 115 -9.75 -5.54 23.12
CA PHE A 115 -10.72 -6.31 23.91
C PHE A 115 -10.31 -6.47 25.37
N LEU A 116 -9.01 -6.66 25.63
CA LEU A 116 -8.45 -6.73 26.98
C LEU A 116 -8.62 -5.39 27.71
N PHE A 117 -8.31 -4.28 27.03
CA PHE A 117 -8.45 -2.93 27.56
C PHE A 117 -9.91 -2.62 27.91
N ILE A 118 -10.87 -2.92 27.02
CA ILE A 118 -12.31 -2.77 27.29
C ILE A 118 -12.71 -3.60 28.51
N SER A 119 -12.28 -4.87 28.58
CA SER A 119 -12.53 -5.74 29.73
C SER A 119 -12.00 -5.13 31.04
N ASP A 120 -10.82 -4.52 31.00
CA ASP A 120 -10.15 -3.96 32.18
C ASP A 120 -10.79 -2.65 32.62
N MET A 121 -11.16 -1.80 31.66
CA MET A 121 -11.92 -0.58 31.89
C MET A 121 -13.27 -0.89 32.55
N ILE A 122 -14.01 -1.89 32.06
CA ILE A 122 -15.26 -2.33 32.70
C ILE A 122 -15.03 -2.81 34.14
N ARG A 123 -13.92 -3.51 34.41
CA ARG A 123 -13.57 -3.95 35.78
C ARG A 123 -13.23 -2.75 36.67
N PHE A 124 -12.51 -1.78 36.16
CA PHE A 124 -12.16 -0.55 36.86
C PHE A 124 -13.40 0.28 37.20
N ILE A 125 -14.27 0.54 36.22
CA ILE A 125 -15.58 1.22 36.43
C ILE A 125 -16.37 0.49 37.52
N ARG A 126 -16.51 -0.83 37.43
CA ARG A 126 -17.20 -1.62 38.48
C ARG A 126 -16.50 -1.54 39.83
N PHE A 127 -15.18 -1.42 39.89
CA PHE A 127 -14.46 -1.26 41.15
C PHE A 127 -14.79 0.09 41.80
N ILE A 128 -14.79 1.18 41.02
CA ILE A 128 -15.19 2.53 41.49
C ILE A 128 -16.65 2.51 41.98
N PHE A 129 -17.58 1.96 41.20
CA PHE A 129 -19.00 1.93 41.56
C PHE A 129 -19.38 0.81 42.56
N ARG A 130 -18.51 -0.18 42.83
CA ARG A 130 -18.75 -1.22 43.85
C ARG A 130 -18.53 -0.73 45.28
N GLN A 131 -17.93 0.44 45.51
CA GLN A 131 -18.04 1.09 46.81
C GLN A 131 -19.50 1.42 47.18
N ALA A 132 -20.45 1.40 46.22
CA ALA A 132 -21.84 1.80 46.46
C ALA A 132 -22.88 0.65 46.55
N ARG A 133 -22.55 -0.64 46.37
CA ARG A 133 -23.53 -1.74 46.55
C ARG A 133 -22.89 -3.13 46.68
N ARG A 134 -23.04 -3.76 47.85
CA ARG A 134 -22.92 -5.23 48.02
C ARG A 134 -24.17 -5.88 47.43
N LYS A 135 -24.04 -6.71 46.39
CA LYS A 135 -25.10 -7.69 46.04
C LYS A 135 -24.56 -9.07 45.66
N LYS A 136 -25.41 -10.04 46.01
CA LYS A 136 -25.26 -11.51 46.09
C LYS A 136 -24.61 -12.16 44.87
N LYS A 137 -23.79 -13.19 45.15
CA LYS A 137 -23.31 -14.20 44.19
C LYS A 137 -24.52 -14.90 43.57
N ILE A 138 -24.73 -14.72 42.26
CA ILE A 138 -25.58 -15.62 41.48
C ILE A 138 -24.68 -16.74 40.99
N GLN A 139 -25.03 -17.97 41.36
CA GLN A 139 -24.29 -19.20 41.09
C GLN A 139 -24.78 -19.77 39.76
N GLY A 140 -23.85 -19.94 38.83
CA GLY A 140 -24.05 -20.57 37.52
C GLY A 140 -22.73 -20.52 36.75
N GLU A 141 -22.34 -21.64 36.15
CA GLU A 141 -21.10 -21.80 35.37
C GLU A 141 -21.15 -21.08 34.01
N LYS A 142 -21.47 -19.79 34.00
CA LYS A 142 -21.41 -18.98 32.78
C LYS A 142 -20.05 -18.30 32.69
N ILE A 143 -19.41 -18.41 31.53
CA ILE A 143 -18.15 -17.71 31.23
C ILE A 143 -18.31 -16.23 31.59
N SER A 144 -17.40 -15.69 32.40
CA SER A 144 -17.45 -14.27 32.74
C SER A 144 -17.25 -13.42 31.47
N ARG A 145 -17.96 -12.28 31.36
CA ARG A 145 -17.83 -11.36 30.22
C ARG A 145 -16.38 -10.97 29.91
N SER A 146 -15.53 -10.84 30.94
CA SER A 146 -14.10 -10.56 30.77
C SER A 146 -13.34 -11.73 30.12
N VAL A 147 -13.66 -12.97 30.48
CA VAL A 147 -13.07 -14.16 29.84
C VAL A 147 -13.57 -14.29 28.40
N PHE A 148 -14.86 -14.01 28.15
CA PHE A 148 -15.42 -14.01 26.80
C PHE A 148 -14.71 -12.99 25.89
N LEU A 149 -14.64 -11.72 26.31
CA LEU A 149 -13.98 -10.66 25.53
C LEU A 149 -12.51 -10.99 25.22
N LYS A 150 -11.76 -11.53 26.18
CA LYS A 150 -10.38 -11.98 25.96
C LYS A 150 -10.29 -13.09 24.92
N ARG A 151 -11.18 -14.09 24.96
CA ARG A 151 -11.19 -15.19 23.98
C ARG A 151 -11.53 -14.68 22.59
N VAL A 152 -12.55 -13.83 22.47
CA VAL A 152 -12.92 -13.20 21.19
C VAL A 152 -11.77 -12.39 20.63
N GLY A 153 -11.12 -11.55 21.46
CA GLY A 153 -9.96 -10.77 21.05
C GLY A 153 -8.80 -11.64 20.57
N LEU A 154 -8.49 -12.74 21.26
CA LEU A 154 -7.42 -13.66 20.85
C LEU A 154 -7.75 -14.41 19.55
N ILE A 155 -9.00 -14.86 19.40
CA ILE A 155 -9.45 -15.52 18.16
C ILE A 155 -9.40 -14.51 17.00
N GLY A 156 -9.93 -13.31 17.19
CA GLY A 156 -9.90 -12.24 16.18
C GLY A 156 -8.47 -11.86 15.78
N GLY A 157 -7.57 -11.72 16.76
CA GLY A 157 -6.15 -11.47 16.48
C GLY A 157 -5.49 -12.64 15.73
N GLY A 158 -5.79 -13.89 16.10
CA GLY A 158 -5.28 -15.07 15.40
C GLY A 158 -5.78 -15.17 13.96
N LEU A 159 -7.07 -14.90 13.72
CA LEU A 159 -7.66 -14.85 12.37
C LEU A 159 -7.05 -13.73 11.53
N MET A 160 -6.83 -12.54 12.10
CA MET A 160 -6.17 -11.43 11.43
C MET A 160 -4.72 -11.79 11.05
N PHE A 161 -3.97 -12.39 11.97
CA PHE A 161 -2.60 -12.84 11.71
C PHE A 161 -2.56 -13.88 10.60
N GLY A 162 -3.42 -14.90 10.69
CA GLY A 162 -3.52 -15.96 9.69
C GLY A 162 -3.91 -15.42 8.31
N GLY A 163 -4.88 -14.51 8.24
CA GLY A 163 -5.32 -13.88 7.00
C GLY A 163 -4.25 -13.01 6.36
N LEU A 164 -3.57 -12.17 7.15
CA LEU A 164 -2.45 -11.35 6.66
C LEU A 164 -1.25 -12.22 6.26
N LEU A 165 -0.97 -13.32 6.96
CA LEU A 165 0.09 -14.24 6.56
C LEU A 165 -0.26 -14.96 5.25
N ALA A 166 -1.51 -15.43 5.12
CA ALA A 166 -2.04 -15.97 3.86
C ALA A 166 -1.92 -14.96 2.72
N GLY A 167 -2.16 -13.67 3.01
CA GLY A 167 -1.99 -12.59 2.06
C GLY A 167 -0.57 -12.42 1.53
N ILE A 168 0.44 -12.70 2.34
CA ILE A 168 1.86 -12.70 1.92
C ILE A 168 2.18 -13.93 1.08
N VAL A 169 1.75 -15.12 1.51
CA VAL A 169 2.23 -16.38 0.89
C VAL A 169 1.42 -16.84 -0.31
N LYS A 170 0.15 -16.41 -0.43
CA LYS A 170 -0.79 -16.92 -1.43
C LYS A 170 -1.38 -15.84 -2.32
N TRP A 171 -1.84 -14.73 -1.74
CA TRP A 171 -2.68 -13.77 -2.48
C TRP A 171 -1.91 -12.59 -3.08
N VAL A 172 -0.63 -12.41 -2.72
CA VAL A 172 0.20 -11.30 -3.23
C VAL A 172 0.43 -11.34 -4.74
N HIS A 173 0.31 -12.52 -5.36
CA HIS A 173 0.42 -12.73 -6.80
C HIS A 173 -0.84 -13.41 -7.39
N ASP A 174 -1.99 -13.33 -6.69
CA ASP A 174 -3.28 -13.81 -7.20
C ASP A 174 -3.92 -12.73 -8.08
N PHE A 175 -3.36 -12.52 -9.27
CA PHE A 175 -3.75 -11.45 -10.19
C PHE A 175 -5.21 -11.58 -10.61
N ARG A 176 -5.94 -10.46 -10.57
CA ARG A 176 -7.33 -10.36 -11.00
C ARG A 176 -7.44 -9.46 -12.20
N VAL A 177 -7.99 -10.02 -13.27
CA VAL A 177 -8.48 -9.23 -14.40
C VAL A 177 -9.77 -8.56 -13.99
N ARG A 178 -9.86 -7.24 -14.21
CA ARG A 178 -11.11 -6.49 -14.12
C ARG A 178 -11.47 -5.93 -15.46
N GLU A 179 -12.75 -6.00 -15.82
CA GLU A 179 -13.26 -5.49 -17.08
C GLU A 179 -14.18 -4.30 -16.81
N GLU A 180 -13.96 -3.21 -17.53
CA GLU A 180 -14.77 -2.00 -17.45
C GLU A 180 -15.18 -1.56 -18.84
N ILE A 181 -16.45 -1.19 -18.98
CA ILE A 181 -17.00 -0.62 -20.21
C ILE A 181 -17.28 0.85 -19.93
N ILE A 182 -16.61 1.74 -20.67
CA ILE A 182 -16.75 3.19 -20.53
C ILE A 182 -17.35 3.74 -21.81
N ARG A 183 -18.47 4.45 -21.68
CA ARG A 183 -19.13 5.12 -22.80
C ARG A 183 -18.69 6.56 -22.88
N ILE A 184 -18.06 6.94 -23.98
CA ILE A 184 -17.58 8.30 -24.22
C ILE A 184 -18.45 8.90 -25.34
N PRO A 185 -19.28 9.92 -25.06
CA PRO A 185 -20.24 10.44 -26.05
C PRO A 185 -19.62 10.83 -27.40
N ASP A 186 -18.43 11.42 -27.38
CA ASP A 186 -17.72 11.89 -28.57
C ASP A 186 -16.62 10.93 -29.04
N LEU A 187 -16.73 9.62 -28.71
CA LEU A 187 -15.78 8.62 -29.17
C LEU A 187 -15.82 8.48 -30.70
N PRO A 188 -14.68 8.68 -31.40
CA PRO A 188 -14.68 8.53 -32.85
C PRO A 188 -15.02 7.07 -33.24
N PRO A 189 -15.83 6.83 -34.29
CA PRO A 189 -16.36 5.51 -34.59
C PRO A 189 -15.32 4.40 -34.76
N SER A 190 -14.14 4.71 -35.30
CA SER A 190 -13.08 3.71 -35.46
C SER A 190 -12.52 3.22 -34.12
N PHE A 191 -12.69 3.97 -33.03
CA PHE A 191 -12.29 3.62 -31.66
C PHE A 191 -13.40 2.93 -30.85
N SER A 192 -14.58 2.67 -31.42
CA SER A 192 -15.58 1.85 -30.73
C SER A 192 -15.05 0.44 -30.49
N GLY A 193 -15.18 -0.06 -29.26
CA GLY A 193 -14.59 -1.31 -28.79
C GLY A 193 -13.08 -1.26 -28.53
N PHE A 194 -12.46 -0.08 -28.53
CA PHE A 194 -11.01 0.08 -28.31
C PHE A 194 -10.60 -0.49 -26.95
N ARG A 195 -9.63 -1.42 -26.96
CA ARG A 195 -9.20 -2.21 -25.80
C ARG A 195 -7.95 -1.60 -25.18
N ILE A 196 -8.11 -1.05 -23.99
CA ILE A 196 -7.03 -0.51 -23.16
C ILE A 196 -6.73 -1.50 -22.05
N VAL A 197 -5.47 -1.93 -21.91
CA VAL A 197 -5.04 -2.63 -20.70
C VAL A 197 -4.27 -1.68 -19.80
N GLN A 198 -4.77 -1.46 -18.59
CA GLN A 198 -4.08 -0.71 -17.55
C GLN A 198 -3.51 -1.66 -16.50
N PHE A 199 -2.26 -1.42 -16.12
CA PHE A 199 -1.68 -1.97 -14.89
C PHE A 199 -0.84 -0.88 -14.21
N SER A 200 -0.54 -1.04 -12.93
CA SER A 200 0.11 0.02 -12.14
C SER A 200 0.89 -0.53 -10.96
N ASP A 201 1.69 0.32 -10.32
CA ASP A 201 2.35 0.08 -9.04
C ASP A 201 3.03 -1.31 -8.97
N LEU A 202 3.92 -1.57 -9.94
CA LEU A 202 4.64 -2.84 -10.00
C LEU A 202 5.55 -3.00 -8.79
N HIS A 203 6.23 -1.95 -8.33
CA HIS A 203 7.09 -2.04 -7.15
C HIS A 203 8.06 -3.23 -7.21
N LEU A 204 8.88 -3.29 -8.26
CA LEU A 204 9.77 -4.42 -8.60
C LEU A 204 10.72 -4.83 -7.47
N GLY A 205 11.03 -3.93 -6.54
CA GLY A 205 11.82 -4.23 -5.34
C GLY A 205 11.17 -5.25 -4.40
N SER A 206 9.85 -5.42 -4.47
CA SER A 206 9.09 -6.35 -3.63
C SER A 206 8.97 -7.77 -4.21
N TRP A 207 9.43 -7.99 -5.45
CA TRP A 207 9.25 -9.26 -6.15
C TRP A 207 10.38 -10.24 -5.85
N LEU A 208 9.99 -11.41 -5.34
CA LEU A 208 10.92 -12.53 -5.11
C LEU A 208 11.13 -13.37 -6.37
N SER A 209 10.06 -13.59 -7.12
CA SER A 209 9.99 -14.51 -8.24
C SER A 209 9.92 -13.76 -9.56
N LYS A 210 10.67 -14.23 -10.56
CA LYS A 210 10.50 -13.79 -11.95
C LYS A 210 9.24 -14.39 -12.56
N LYS A 211 8.91 -15.63 -12.18
CA LYS A 211 7.77 -16.39 -12.70
C LYS A 211 6.45 -15.66 -12.48
N ASP A 212 6.28 -15.06 -11.31
CA ASP A 212 5.04 -14.38 -10.96
C ASP A 212 4.86 -13.10 -11.82
N LEU A 213 5.96 -12.45 -12.21
CA LEU A 213 5.90 -11.31 -13.13
C LEU A 213 5.69 -11.78 -14.58
N GLU A 214 6.24 -12.93 -14.96
CA GLU A 214 5.96 -13.57 -16.25
C GLU A 214 4.46 -13.90 -16.38
N GLU A 215 3.84 -14.45 -15.34
CA GLU A 215 2.40 -14.70 -15.29
C GLU A 215 1.58 -13.41 -15.48
N ALA A 216 1.96 -12.33 -14.81
CA ALA A 216 1.30 -11.03 -15.00
C ALA A 216 1.42 -10.51 -16.45
N VAL A 217 2.58 -10.68 -17.08
CA VAL A 217 2.80 -10.30 -18.49
C VAL A 217 2.01 -11.20 -19.44
N ASP A 218 1.91 -12.49 -19.16
CA ASP A 218 1.11 -13.43 -19.95
C ASP A 218 -0.38 -13.04 -19.88
N ILE A 219 -0.90 -12.73 -18.69
CA ILE A 219 -2.26 -12.21 -18.51
C ILE A 219 -2.48 -10.92 -19.31
N ILE A 220 -1.55 -9.95 -19.25
CA ILE A 220 -1.64 -8.70 -20.02
C ILE A 220 -1.72 -8.99 -21.53
N ASN A 221 -0.90 -9.91 -22.02
CA ASN A 221 -0.85 -10.28 -23.43
C ASN A 221 -2.13 -10.99 -23.89
N ASP A 222 -2.70 -11.86 -23.05
CA ASP A 222 -3.92 -12.61 -23.35
C ASP A 222 -5.17 -11.71 -23.45
N LEU A 223 -5.11 -10.49 -22.89
CA LEU A 223 -6.17 -9.48 -23.02
C LEU A 223 -6.20 -8.79 -24.40
N ASP A 224 -5.24 -9.07 -25.29
CA ASP A 224 -5.24 -8.63 -26.69
C ASP A 224 -5.49 -7.12 -26.85
N ALA A 225 -4.69 -6.33 -26.12
CA ALA A 225 -4.83 -4.89 -26.01
C ALA A 225 -4.51 -4.15 -27.33
N ASP A 226 -5.30 -3.13 -27.63
CA ASP A 226 -4.92 -2.14 -28.65
C ASP A 226 -3.80 -1.25 -28.13
N VAL A 227 -3.88 -0.83 -26.86
CA VAL A 227 -2.86 -0.04 -26.18
C VAL A 227 -2.72 -0.50 -24.72
N VAL A 228 -1.51 -0.41 -24.19
CA VAL A 228 -1.22 -0.75 -22.79
C VAL A 228 -0.73 0.50 -22.06
N PHE A 229 -1.24 0.71 -20.85
CA PHE A 229 -0.85 1.81 -19.97
C PHE A 229 -0.28 1.30 -18.65
N PHE A 230 0.94 1.73 -18.33
CA PHE A 230 1.53 1.57 -17.01
C PHE A 230 1.49 2.91 -16.26
N THR A 231 0.68 3.01 -15.20
CA THR A 231 0.41 4.31 -14.55
C THR A 231 1.33 4.66 -13.38
N GLY A 232 2.58 4.18 -13.40
CA GLY A 232 3.65 4.61 -12.48
C GLY A 232 3.95 3.64 -11.33
N ASP A 233 5.01 3.96 -10.57
CA ASP A 233 5.58 3.18 -9.47
C ASP A 233 6.13 1.82 -9.92
N LEU A 234 7.13 1.90 -10.80
CA LEU A 234 7.88 0.72 -11.24
C LEU A 234 8.80 0.20 -10.14
N VAL A 235 9.43 1.10 -9.39
CA VAL A 235 10.42 0.76 -8.36
C VAL A 235 9.93 1.13 -6.96
N ASN A 236 10.55 0.56 -5.92
CA ASN A 236 10.33 0.97 -4.53
C ASN A 236 11.27 2.11 -4.17
N TYR A 237 12.54 1.97 -4.59
CA TYR A 237 13.64 2.78 -4.10
C TYR A 237 14.58 3.25 -5.21
N SER A 238 14.96 2.37 -6.15
CA SER A 238 15.97 2.68 -7.17
C SER A 238 15.78 1.88 -8.46
N SER A 239 16.35 2.39 -9.54
CA SER A 239 16.39 1.74 -10.86
C SER A 239 17.06 0.37 -10.87
N GLU A 240 17.93 0.06 -9.90
CA GLU A 240 18.59 -1.26 -9.80
C GLU A 240 17.59 -2.41 -9.62
N GLU A 241 16.41 -2.12 -9.05
CA GLU A 241 15.33 -3.09 -8.85
C GLU A 241 14.75 -3.60 -10.18
N THR A 242 14.99 -2.87 -11.28
CA THR A 242 14.50 -3.21 -12.62
C THR A 242 15.36 -4.23 -13.36
N PHE A 243 16.66 -4.33 -13.04
CA PHE A 243 17.67 -5.00 -13.88
C PHE A 243 17.36 -6.47 -14.16
N LYS A 244 16.72 -7.17 -13.21
CA LYS A 244 16.40 -8.60 -13.37
C LYS A 244 15.13 -8.87 -14.17
N PHE A 245 14.37 -7.83 -14.50
CA PHE A 245 13.02 -7.91 -15.11
C PHE A 245 12.92 -7.31 -16.51
N GLU A 246 13.99 -6.70 -17.03
CA GLU A 246 14.01 -6.03 -18.34
C GLU A 246 13.43 -6.90 -19.45
N HIS A 247 13.95 -8.12 -19.61
CA HIS A 247 13.49 -9.06 -20.63
C HIS A 247 12.02 -9.46 -20.47
N ILE A 248 11.50 -9.55 -19.24
CA ILE A 248 10.10 -9.96 -18.98
C ILE A 248 9.16 -8.83 -19.40
N LEU A 249 9.43 -7.60 -18.96
CA LEU A 249 8.59 -6.44 -19.28
C LEU A 249 8.65 -6.05 -20.76
N SER A 250 9.77 -6.34 -21.45
CA SER A 250 9.88 -6.14 -22.90
C SER A 250 8.96 -7.05 -23.73
N LYS A 251 8.41 -8.12 -23.14
CA LYS A 251 7.49 -9.06 -23.83
C LYS A 251 6.03 -8.61 -23.83
N ILE A 252 5.69 -7.48 -23.23
CA ILE A 252 4.32 -6.95 -23.30
C ILE A 252 3.99 -6.60 -24.76
N LYS A 253 2.95 -7.23 -25.28
CA LYS A 253 2.45 -7.10 -26.65
C LYS A 253 1.22 -6.20 -26.68
N THR A 254 1.12 -5.43 -27.74
CA THR A 254 0.08 -4.42 -27.94
C THR A 254 0.16 -3.94 -29.38
N ARG A 255 -0.98 -3.52 -29.95
CA ARG A 255 -1.03 -3.04 -31.34
C ARG A 255 -0.43 -1.64 -31.50
N MET A 256 -0.59 -0.78 -30.49
CA MET A 256 -0.27 0.65 -30.58
C MET A 256 0.80 1.10 -29.57
N GLY A 257 1.39 0.15 -28.84
CA GLY A 257 2.51 0.39 -27.94
C GLY A 257 2.12 0.47 -26.47
N VAL A 258 3.14 0.57 -25.62
CA VAL A 258 3.01 0.74 -24.17
C VAL A 258 3.36 2.19 -23.83
N TYR A 259 2.46 2.88 -23.13
CA TYR A 259 2.70 4.24 -22.64
C TYR A 259 2.75 4.22 -21.12
N THR A 260 3.65 5.02 -20.56
CA THR A 260 3.91 5.02 -19.13
C THR A 260 4.16 6.41 -18.60
N ILE A 261 3.89 6.60 -17.32
CA ILE A 261 4.27 7.79 -16.54
C ILE A 261 5.11 7.37 -15.34
N LEU A 262 5.59 8.34 -14.56
CA LEU A 262 6.28 8.09 -13.29
C LEU A 262 5.28 8.17 -12.13
N GLY A 263 5.44 7.29 -11.16
CA GLY A 263 4.80 7.39 -9.86
C GLY A 263 5.68 8.09 -8.82
N ASN A 264 5.20 8.20 -7.58
CA ASN A 264 5.92 8.92 -6.53
C ASN A 264 7.22 8.22 -6.09
N HIS A 265 7.31 6.89 -6.22
CA HIS A 265 8.51 6.12 -5.88
C HIS A 265 9.62 6.21 -6.94
N ASP A 266 9.25 6.39 -8.20
CA ASP A 266 10.17 6.36 -9.33
C ASP A 266 11.24 7.46 -9.30
N TYR A 267 10.98 8.57 -8.58
CA TYR A 267 11.92 9.68 -8.40
C TYR A 267 13.09 9.37 -7.46
N GLY A 268 13.06 8.23 -6.75
CA GLY A 268 14.10 7.83 -5.79
C GLY A 268 14.15 8.71 -4.55
N ASP A 269 13.08 9.44 -4.22
CA ASP A 269 13.01 10.35 -3.07
C ASP A 269 13.03 9.63 -1.70
N TYR A 270 12.72 8.33 -1.69
CA TYR A 270 12.73 7.49 -0.49
C TYR A 270 14.10 6.90 -0.16
N VAL A 271 15.13 7.29 -0.93
CA VAL A 271 16.52 6.87 -0.74
C VAL A 271 17.38 8.05 -0.34
N LYS A 272 18.27 7.83 0.63
CA LYS A 272 19.30 8.80 0.99
C LYS A 272 20.51 8.65 0.08
N TRP A 273 20.55 9.43 -0.99
CA TRP A 273 21.67 9.45 -1.94
C TRP A 273 22.92 10.09 -1.35
N LYS A 274 24.10 9.64 -1.80
CA LYS A 274 25.39 10.24 -1.41
C LYS A 274 25.52 11.68 -1.93
N THR A 275 25.06 11.91 -3.16
CA THR A 275 25.06 13.23 -3.81
C THR A 275 23.80 13.41 -4.67
N PRO A 276 23.41 14.66 -5.00
CA PRO A 276 22.33 14.93 -5.95
C PRO A 276 22.54 14.29 -7.33
N GLU A 277 23.79 14.22 -7.80
CA GLU A 277 24.16 13.63 -9.10
C GLU A 277 23.90 12.12 -9.12
N ALA A 278 24.14 11.43 -8.00
CA ALA A 278 23.83 10.01 -7.87
C ALA A 278 22.31 9.75 -8.01
N LYS A 279 21.48 10.61 -7.40
CA LYS A 279 20.02 10.55 -7.56
C LYS A 279 19.61 10.83 -9.01
N ALA A 280 20.17 11.86 -9.62
CA ALA A 280 19.89 12.22 -11.01
C ALA A 280 20.27 11.09 -11.98
N LYS A 281 21.43 10.45 -11.75
CA LYS A 281 21.87 9.28 -12.52
C LYS A 281 20.91 8.10 -12.38
N ASN A 282 20.42 7.82 -11.16
CA ASN A 282 19.41 6.79 -10.93
C ASN A 282 18.12 7.06 -11.72
N LEU A 283 17.63 8.29 -11.69
CA LEU A 283 16.42 8.67 -12.42
C LEU A 283 16.63 8.59 -13.94
N GLN A 284 17.79 9.02 -14.43
CA GLN A 284 18.15 8.88 -15.84
C GLN A 284 18.24 7.39 -16.26
N GLU A 285 18.73 6.52 -15.38
CA GLU A 285 18.77 5.08 -15.65
C GLU A 285 17.37 4.47 -15.76
N LEU A 286 16.43 4.92 -14.92
CA LEU A 286 15.02 4.53 -15.06
C LEU A 286 14.43 4.97 -16.41
N TYR A 287 14.78 6.16 -16.90
CA TYR A 287 14.37 6.60 -18.24
C TYR A 287 14.98 5.74 -19.35
N ASN A 288 16.25 5.37 -19.21
CA ASN A 288 16.91 4.47 -20.15
C ASN A 288 16.27 3.08 -20.13
N PHE A 289 15.89 2.58 -18.96
CA PHE A 289 15.20 1.31 -18.80
C PHE A 289 13.89 1.29 -19.60
N TYR A 290 13.03 2.30 -19.47
CA TYR A 290 11.79 2.38 -20.27
C TYR A 290 12.07 2.35 -21.78
N ARG A 291 13.13 3.03 -22.25
CA ARG A 291 13.54 2.96 -23.67
C ARG A 291 13.98 1.56 -24.08
N ARG A 292 14.77 0.87 -23.25
CA ARG A 292 15.26 -0.49 -23.55
C ARG A 292 14.14 -1.52 -23.66
N ILE A 293 13.10 -1.40 -22.83
CA ILE A 293 11.92 -2.29 -22.90
C ILE A 293 10.87 -1.83 -23.92
N GLY A 294 11.13 -0.74 -24.65
CA GLY A 294 10.23 -0.24 -25.70
C GLY A 294 8.99 0.51 -25.21
N TRP A 295 8.97 0.97 -23.95
CA TRP A 295 7.84 1.72 -23.40
C TRP A 295 8.04 3.23 -23.59
N LYS A 296 6.97 3.92 -23.97
CA LYS A 296 6.96 5.38 -24.19
C LYS A 296 6.64 6.11 -22.88
N LEU A 297 7.68 6.63 -22.24
CA LEU A 297 7.54 7.45 -21.03
C LEU A 297 7.07 8.86 -21.39
N LEU A 298 5.91 9.27 -20.85
CA LEU A 298 5.33 10.60 -21.01
C LEU A 298 5.58 11.42 -19.74
N ARG A 299 6.13 12.63 -19.89
CA ARG A 299 6.48 13.52 -18.75
C ARG A 299 5.98 14.94 -18.97
N ASN A 300 4.71 15.15 -18.66
CA ASN A 300 3.96 16.35 -19.05
C ASN A 300 3.97 16.50 -20.58
N GLU A 301 3.58 15.44 -21.27
CA GLU A 301 3.61 15.29 -22.73
C GLU A 301 2.35 14.57 -23.20
N ASN A 302 2.08 14.65 -24.51
CA ASN A 302 1.00 13.89 -25.13
C ASN A 302 1.47 13.14 -26.37
N MET A 303 0.67 12.17 -26.76
CA MET A 303 0.81 11.38 -27.97
C MET A 303 -0.56 11.20 -28.60
N ILE A 304 -0.66 11.46 -29.91
CA ILE A 304 -1.89 11.25 -30.67
C ILE A 304 -1.85 9.85 -31.30
N ILE A 305 -2.84 9.04 -30.99
CA ILE A 305 -3.09 7.76 -31.67
C ILE A 305 -4.09 8.01 -32.80
N LYS A 306 -3.80 7.47 -33.99
CA LYS A 306 -4.67 7.57 -35.17
C LYS A 306 -5.15 6.20 -35.62
N LYS A 307 -6.40 6.13 -36.08
CA LYS A 307 -6.98 4.95 -36.73
C LYS A 307 -7.81 5.41 -37.92
N GLY A 308 -7.23 5.33 -39.11
CA GLY A 308 -7.77 6.05 -40.28
C GLY A 308 -7.64 7.56 -40.07
N ASP A 309 -8.74 8.29 -40.27
CA ASP A 309 -8.82 9.74 -40.09
C ASP A 309 -9.14 10.16 -38.64
N ASP A 310 -9.61 9.22 -37.83
CA ASP A 310 -9.93 9.46 -36.43
C ASP A 310 -8.68 9.50 -35.55
N LYS A 311 -8.78 10.26 -34.46
CA LYS A 311 -7.69 10.43 -33.49
C LYS A 311 -8.19 10.51 -32.06
N ILE A 312 -7.39 9.96 -31.14
CA ILE A 312 -7.51 10.16 -29.69
C ILE A 312 -6.16 10.64 -29.13
N ALA A 313 -6.18 11.38 -28.03
CA ALA A 313 -4.98 11.87 -27.37
C ALA A 313 -4.72 11.06 -26.09
N ILE A 314 -3.48 10.59 -25.96
CA ILE A 314 -2.94 10.10 -24.69
C ILE A 314 -2.12 11.23 -24.08
N ILE A 315 -2.48 11.66 -22.89
CA ILE A 315 -1.81 12.70 -22.14
C ILE A 315 -1.16 12.03 -20.93
N GLY A 316 0.12 12.30 -20.67
CA GLY A 316 0.81 11.80 -19.50
C GLY A 316 1.44 12.93 -18.71
N VAL A 317 1.10 13.03 -17.42
CA VAL A 317 1.69 13.99 -16.50
C VAL A 317 2.71 13.33 -15.60
N GLU A 318 3.66 14.12 -15.11
CA GLU A 318 4.53 13.71 -14.00
C GLU A 318 3.74 13.59 -12.68
N ASN A 319 4.33 12.96 -11.66
CA ASN A 319 3.61 12.74 -10.41
C ASN A 319 3.16 14.05 -9.75
N TRP A 320 1.90 14.07 -9.30
CA TRP A 320 1.33 15.14 -8.50
C TRP A 320 0.40 14.55 -7.45
N GLY A 321 0.70 14.76 -6.18
CA GLY A 321 -0.15 14.33 -5.06
C GLY A 321 -0.55 15.50 -4.16
N SER A 322 -1.76 15.44 -3.60
CA SER A 322 -2.28 16.51 -2.73
C SER A 322 -1.51 16.61 -1.40
N MET A 323 -1.02 15.48 -0.89
CA MET A 323 -0.29 15.40 0.38
C MET A 323 1.10 16.04 0.28
N LYS A 324 1.53 16.74 1.35
CA LYS A 324 2.81 17.47 1.41
C LYS A 324 4.06 16.64 1.10
N ARG A 325 4.00 15.32 1.32
CA ARG A 325 5.12 14.41 1.12
C ARG A 325 5.34 13.99 -0.33
N PHE A 326 4.36 14.23 -1.21
CA PHE A 326 4.41 13.80 -2.60
C PHE A 326 4.85 14.95 -3.51
N GLN A 327 5.47 14.58 -4.63
CA GLN A 327 5.90 15.53 -5.65
C GLN A 327 4.69 16.24 -6.27
N LYS A 328 4.94 17.40 -6.87
CA LYS A 328 3.94 18.24 -7.54
C LYS A 328 4.44 18.69 -8.91
N PHE A 329 4.93 17.74 -9.70
CA PHE A 329 5.54 17.99 -11.00
C PHE A 329 4.56 17.87 -12.17
N GLY A 330 3.38 17.29 -11.95
CA GLY A 330 2.32 17.20 -12.96
C GLY A 330 1.82 18.58 -13.42
N ASP A 331 1.80 18.78 -14.74
CA ASP A 331 1.45 20.03 -15.41
C ASP A 331 0.53 19.75 -16.62
N MET A 332 -0.77 19.98 -16.45
CA MET A 332 -1.78 19.77 -17.49
C MET A 332 -1.65 20.75 -18.67
N ASP A 333 -1.28 22.01 -18.39
CA ASP A 333 -1.15 23.03 -19.42
C ASP A 333 -0.01 22.67 -20.37
N LYS A 334 1.11 22.18 -19.83
CA LYS A 334 2.21 21.67 -20.64
C LYS A 334 1.84 20.38 -21.37
N ALA A 335 1.20 19.44 -20.67
CA ALA A 335 0.93 18.11 -21.21
C ALA A 335 -0.07 18.11 -22.38
N ILE A 336 -1.04 19.03 -22.40
CA ILE A 336 -2.06 19.06 -23.44
C ILE A 336 -1.64 19.78 -24.74
N ARG A 337 -0.49 20.47 -24.76
CA ARG A 337 -0.07 21.28 -25.92
C ARG A 337 0.03 20.45 -27.20
N GLY A 338 -0.70 20.85 -28.23
CA GLY A 338 -0.80 20.14 -29.52
C GLY A 338 -1.90 19.07 -29.57
N ALA A 339 -2.64 18.85 -28.48
CA ALA A 339 -3.75 17.91 -28.38
C ALA A 339 -5.09 18.56 -28.01
N GLU A 340 -5.16 19.90 -27.98
CA GLU A 340 -6.35 20.66 -27.58
C GLU A 340 -7.57 20.30 -28.44
N ASP A 341 -7.37 20.23 -29.76
CA ASP A 341 -8.42 19.95 -30.76
C ASP A 341 -8.63 18.45 -31.04
N VAL A 342 -8.17 17.58 -30.14
CA VAL A 342 -8.43 16.14 -30.23
C VAL A 342 -9.72 15.85 -29.47
N PRO A 343 -10.72 15.19 -30.08
CA PRO A 343 -12.05 15.04 -29.49
C PRO A 343 -12.01 14.27 -28.17
N VAL A 344 -11.29 13.15 -28.12
CA VAL A 344 -11.16 12.31 -26.92
C VAL A 344 -9.75 12.38 -26.35
N LYS A 345 -9.67 12.58 -25.03
CA LYS A 345 -8.44 12.75 -24.26
C LYS A 345 -8.40 11.79 -23.09
N ILE A 346 -7.43 10.88 -23.11
CA ILE A 346 -7.13 9.93 -22.04
C ILE A 346 -5.90 10.41 -21.29
N LEU A 347 -6.04 10.66 -19.99
CA LEU A 347 -4.96 11.12 -19.11
C LEU A 347 -4.40 9.96 -18.28
N LEU A 348 -3.08 9.84 -18.26
CA LEU A 348 -2.33 9.04 -17.31
C LEU A 348 -1.82 9.97 -16.21
N SER A 349 -2.28 9.74 -14.97
CA SER A 349 -1.79 10.45 -13.78
C SER A 349 -1.73 9.50 -12.59
N HIS A 350 -0.60 9.42 -11.90
CA HIS A 350 -0.37 8.35 -10.93
C HIS A 350 -1.26 8.44 -9.68
N ASP A 351 -1.20 9.57 -8.95
CA ASP A 351 -1.99 9.79 -7.73
C ASP A 351 -3.41 10.33 -8.09
N PRO A 352 -4.49 9.66 -7.66
CA PRO A 352 -5.86 10.03 -8.03
C PRO A 352 -6.31 11.39 -7.45
N THR A 353 -5.59 11.94 -6.49
CA THR A 353 -5.86 13.29 -5.98
C THR A 353 -5.55 14.36 -7.03
N PHE A 354 -4.71 14.07 -8.04
CA PHE A 354 -4.54 14.97 -9.18
C PHE A 354 -5.86 15.17 -9.93
N TRP A 355 -6.64 14.10 -10.12
CA TRP A 355 -7.94 14.22 -10.76
C TRP A 355 -8.87 15.12 -9.95
N GLU A 356 -8.97 14.86 -8.64
CA GLU A 356 -9.80 15.62 -7.70
C GLU A 356 -9.49 17.13 -7.71
N TYR A 357 -8.21 17.50 -7.63
CA TYR A 357 -7.80 18.88 -7.39
C TYR A 357 -7.40 19.65 -8.65
N LYS A 358 -7.12 18.96 -9.77
CA LYS A 358 -6.63 19.60 -11.00
C LYS A 358 -7.48 19.27 -12.22
N VAL A 359 -7.84 18.02 -12.44
CA VAL A 359 -8.49 17.60 -13.70
C VAL A 359 -9.97 17.95 -13.75
N ILE A 360 -10.71 17.76 -12.66
CA ILE A 360 -12.16 18.06 -12.60
C ILE A 360 -12.45 19.54 -12.92
N ASN A 361 -11.53 20.44 -12.57
CA ASN A 361 -11.65 21.89 -12.80
C ASN A 361 -10.82 22.36 -14.01
N PHE A 362 -10.34 21.44 -14.85
CA PHE A 362 -9.53 21.82 -15.98
C PHE A 362 -10.41 22.42 -17.09
N ARG A 363 -9.91 23.46 -17.74
CA ARG A 363 -10.59 24.24 -18.80
C ARG A 363 -11.01 23.44 -20.04
N GLN A 364 -10.58 22.17 -20.15
CA GLN A 364 -11.03 21.23 -21.18
C GLN A 364 -11.43 19.92 -20.51
N THR A 365 -12.43 19.26 -21.07
CA THR A 365 -12.83 17.92 -20.64
C THR A 365 -11.74 16.91 -21.01
N ILE A 366 -11.25 16.21 -19.98
CA ILE A 366 -10.51 14.95 -20.08
C ILE A 366 -11.51 13.81 -19.86
N ASP A 367 -11.74 12.98 -20.88
CA ASP A 367 -12.80 11.96 -20.89
C ASP A 367 -12.51 10.82 -19.91
N LEU A 368 -11.25 10.36 -19.86
CA LEU A 368 -10.83 9.25 -19.02
C LEU A 368 -9.48 9.54 -18.37
N THR A 369 -9.41 9.46 -17.04
CA THR A 369 -8.15 9.52 -16.28
C THR A 369 -7.85 8.17 -15.66
N LEU A 370 -6.63 7.68 -15.82
CA LEU A 370 -6.14 6.40 -15.32
C LEU A 370 -5.07 6.64 -14.25
N SER A 371 -5.33 6.12 -13.04
CA SER A 371 -4.51 6.29 -11.85
C SER A 371 -4.18 4.97 -11.15
N GLY A 372 -3.15 5.00 -10.30
CA GLY A 372 -2.73 3.89 -9.43
C GLY A 372 -2.60 4.39 -7.98
N HIS A 373 -1.40 4.26 -7.41
CA HIS A 373 -0.90 4.89 -6.18
C HIS A 373 -1.47 4.34 -4.86
N THR A 374 -2.78 4.10 -4.82
CA THR A 374 -3.48 3.81 -3.56
C THR A 374 -3.39 2.35 -3.14
N HIS A 375 -3.12 1.45 -4.11
CA HIS A 375 -3.18 0.00 -3.96
C HIS A 375 -4.52 -0.56 -3.41
N GLY A 376 -5.56 0.28 -3.34
CA GLY A 376 -6.70 0.06 -2.45
C GLY A 376 -6.31 -0.29 -1.01
N GLY A 377 -5.15 0.17 -0.53
CA GLY A 377 -4.59 -0.10 0.80
C GLY A 377 -4.06 -1.52 1.01
N GLN A 378 -4.04 -2.37 -0.02
CA GLN A 378 -3.62 -3.78 -0.01
C GLN A 378 -4.42 -4.73 0.90
N VAL A 379 -5.28 -4.19 1.75
CA VAL A 379 -6.13 -4.92 2.69
C VAL A 379 -7.52 -4.29 2.66
N GLY A 380 -8.55 -5.13 2.55
CA GLY A 380 -9.92 -4.66 2.55
C GLY A 380 -10.90 -5.79 2.31
N VAL A 381 -12.16 -5.41 2.11
CA VAL A 381 -13.25 -6.29 1.71
C VAL A 381 -14.03 -5.63 0.58
N GLU A 382 -14.29 -6.38 -0.48
CA GLU A 382 -15.07 -5.93 -1.62
C GLU A 382 -16.09 -7.02 -1.99
N PHE A 383 -17.34 -6.77 -1.60
CA PHE A 383 -18.53 -7.55 -1.91
C PHE A 383 -19.56 -6.60 -2.57
N PRO A 384 -20.58 -7.11 -3.30
CA PRO A 384 -21.50 -6.26 -4.07
C PRO A 384 -22.14 -5.08 -3.31
N ALA A 385 -22.33 -5.19 -1.99
CA ALA A 385 -22.90 -4.14 -1.15
C ALA A 385 -21.91 -3.51 -0.16
N ILE A 386 -20.70 -4.05 -0.03
CA ILE A 386 -19.72 -3.62 0.98
C ILE A 386 -18.37 -3.47 0.31
N LYS A 387 -17.89 -2.23 0.27
CA LYS A 387 -16.56 -1.90 -0.22
C LYS A 387 -15.83 -1.11 0.86
N TRP A 388 -14.88 -1.75 1.53
CA TRP A 388 -14.15 -1.16 2.63
C TRP A 388 -12.66 -1.48 2.55
N SER A 389 -11.84 -0.45 2.71
CA SER A 389 -10.39 -0.54 2.91
C SER A 389 -9.94 0.62 3.81
N PRO A 390 -8.85 0.48 4.59
CA PRO A 390 -8.21 1.62 5.26
C PRO A 390 -7.89 2.78 4.31
N ALA A 391 -7.70 2.52 3.01
CA ALA A 391 -7.43 3.55 2.00
C ALA A 391 -8.53 4.62 1.90
N GLN A 392 -9.79 4.27 2.15
CA GLN A 392 -10.92 5.21 2.05
C GLN A 392 -10.86 6.35 3.08
N TYR A 393 -10.10 6.17 4.17
CA TYR A 393 -9.91 7.20 5.20
C TYR A 393 -8.84 8.21 4.83
N VAL A 394 -8.14 7.97 3.72
CA VAL A 394 -7.01 8.78 3.24
C VAL A 394 -7.30 9.33 1.85
N TYR A 395 -7.93 8.54 0.98
CA TYR A 395 -8.25 8.90 -0.40
C TYR A 395 -9.75 8.78 -0.64
N LYS A 396 -10.36 9.84 -1.20
CA LYS A 396 -11.77 9.82 -1.63
C LYS A 396 -12.00 8.80 -2.75
N TYR A 397 -11.11 8.79 -3.73
CA TYR A 397 -11.09 7.84 -4.84
C TYR A 397 -9.91 6.90 -4.65
N TRP A 398 -10.19 5.62 -4.37
CA TRP A 398 -9.16 4.69 -3.90
C TRP A 398 -9.16 3.33 -4.60
N ALA A 399 -10.19 2.98 -5.37
CA ALA A 399 -10.17 1.79 -6.24
C ALA A 399 -11.36 1.77 -7.19
N GLY A 400 -11.16 1.37 -8.45
CA GLY A 400 -12.20 1.19 -9.46
C GLY A 400 -12.63 2.47 -10.17
N LEU A 401 -13.77 2.39 -10.87
CA LEU A 401 -14.32 3.46 -11.70
C LEU A 401 -15.13 4.48 -10.89
N TYR A 402 -14.91 5.75 -11.20
CA TYR A 402 -15.66 6.90 -10.70
C TYR A 402 -16.00 7.82 -11.88
N SER A 403 -17.06 8.61 -11.75
CA SER A 403 -17.42 9.64 -12.72
C SER A 403 -17.75 10.96 -12.04
N SER A 404 -17.57 12.05 -12.78
CA SER A 404 -18.00 13.40 -12.40
C SER A 404 -18.25 14.22 -13.66
N MET A 405 -19.04 15.26 -13.54
CA MET A 405 -19.04 16.35 -14.52
C MET A 405 -17.77 17.19 -14.33
N ASN A 406 -17.16 17.61 -15.44
CA ASN A 406 -16.14 18.65 -15.43
C ASN A 406 -16.79 19.96 -14.94
N MET A 407 -16.22 20.56 -13.91
CA MET A 407 -16.80 21.74 -13.24
C MET A 407 -16.57 23.05 -14.01
N THR A 408 -15.76 23.03 -15.06
CA THR A 408 -15.42 24.22 -15.87
C THR A 408 -15.91 24.10 -17.31
N ALA A 409 -15.62 23.00 -17.99
CA ALA A 409 -15.97 22.72 -19.38
C ALA A 409 -17.33 21.99 -19.55
N GLY A 410 -17.89 21.42 -18.48
CA GLY A 410 -19.24 20.84 -18.49
C GLY A 410 -19.40 19.46 -19.15
N GLY A 411 -18.32 18.78 -19.57
CA GLY A 411 -18.37 17.40 -20.11
C GLY A 411 -18.31 16.32 -19.03
N GLU A 412 -18.84 15.12 -19.32
CA GLU A 412 -18.68 13.96 -18.45
C GLU A 412 -17.22 13.48 -18.43
N GLN A 413 -16.74 13.05 -17.26
CA GLN A 413 -15.37 12.59 -17.06
C GLN A 413 -15.34 11.34 -16.18
N TYR A 414 -14.42 10.44 -16.49
CA TYR A 414 -14.19 9.21 -15.75
C TYR A 414 -12.81 9.22 -15.09
N LEU A 415 -12.72 8.63 -13.90
CA LEU A 415 -11.47 8.28 -13.22
C LEU A 415 -11.49 6.79 -12.92
N TYR A 416 -10.46 6.07 -13.37
CA TYR A 416 -10.21 4.71 -12.93
C TYR A 416 -8.98 4.64 -12.03
N VAL A 417 -9.14 4.12 -10.82
CA VAL A 417 -8.05 3.91 -9.85
C VAL A 417 -7.72 2.43 -9.78
N ASN A 418 -6.63 2.02 -10.41
CA ASN A 418 -6.14 0.64 -10.39
C ASN A 418 -5.61 0.26 -9.00
N ARG A 419 -5.81 -1.00 -8.59
CA ARG A 419 -5.42 -1.51 -7.25
C ARG A 419 -3.94 -1.90 -7.16
N GLY A 420 -3.15 -1.66 -8.21
CA GLY A 420 -1.74 -2.01 -8.32
C GLY A 420 -1.52 -3.51 -8.55
N THR A 421 -0.50 -3.84 -9.32
CA THR A 421 -0.10 -5.22 -9.64
C THR A 421 0.93 -5.76 -8.64
N GLY A 422 1.74 -4.89 -8.03
CA GLY A 422 2.73 -5.25 -7.03
C GLY A 422 2.25 -5.13 -5.59
N SER A 423 3.18 -4.99 -4.66
CA SER A 423 2.90 -4.61 -3.27
C SER A 423 4.06 -3.79 -2.69
N ILE A 424 3.78 -2.96 -1.69
CA ILE A 424 4.77 -2.14 -1.00
C ILE A 424 4.47 -2.04 0.50
N GLY A 425 5.53 -2.02 1.32
CA GLY A 425 5.44 -1.94 2.78
C GLY A 425 4.96 -3.24 3.42
N TYR A 426 3.67 -3.57 3.29
CA TYR A 426 3.14 -4.89 3.61
C TYR A 426 3.27 -5.78 2.35
N PRO A 427 4.08 -6.84 2.35
CA PRO A 427 4.32 -7.66 1.15
C PRO A 427 3.22 -8.69 0.92
N GLY A 428 1.97 -8.28 1.07
CA GLY A 428 0.82 -9.16 0.94
C GLY A 428 -0.42 -8.42 0.47
N ARG A 429 -1.42 -9.19 0.06
CA ARG A 429 -2.74 -8.69 -0.36
C ARG A 429 -3.85 -9.46 0.35
N VAL A 430 -4.87 -8.78 0.87
CA VAL A 430 -6.03 -9.43 1.53
C VAL A 430 -7.32 -8.75 1.10
N GLY A 431 -8.14 -9.45 0.33
CA GLY A 431 -9.44 -8.95 -0.17
C GLY A 431 -9.36 -7.81 -1.20
N ILE A 432 -8.21 -7.13 -1.30
CA ILE A 432 -7.85 -6.18 -2.36
C ILE A 432 -6.66 -6.79 -3.10
N LEU A 433 -6.97 -7.66 -4.06
CA LEU A 433 -5.99 -8.45 -4.80
C LEU A 433 -5.29 -7.62 -5.90
N PRO A 434 -4.11 -8.06 -6.39
CA PRO A 434 -3.43 -7.41 -7.49
C PRO A 434 -4.29 -7.34 -8.74
N GLU A 435 -4.22 -6.23 -9.47
CA GLU A 435 -5.15 -5.94 -10.55
C GLU A 435 -4.45 -5.66 -11.88
N ILE A 436 -5.02 -6.22 -12.94
CA ILE A 436 -4.81 -5.85 -14.34
C ILE A 436 -6.20 -5.51 -14.89
N THR A 437 -6.37 -4.33 -15.48
CA THR A 437 -7.70 -3.87 -15.92
C THR A 437 -7.77 -3.82 -17.43
N LEU A 438 -8.76 -4.48 -18.02
CA LEU A 438 -9.20 -4.26 -19.39
C LEU A 438 -10.32 -3.22 -19.41
N ILE A 439 -10.11 -2.12 -20.11
CA ILE A 439 -11.10 -1.07 -20.32
C ILE A 439 -11.47 -1.06 -21.80
N GLN A 440 -12.77 -1.12 -22.09
CA GLN A 440 -13.30 -1.01 -23.44
C GLN A 440 -14.06 0.31 -23.60
N LEU A 441 -13.71 1.07 -24.63
CA LEU A 441 -14.36 2.34 -24.96
C LEU A 441 -15.50 2.13 -25.95
N TYR A 442 -16.65 2.77 -25.72
CA TYR A 442 -17.82 2.71 -26.60
C TYR A 442 -18.43 4.07 -26.89
#